data_AF-A0A7K9BLA7-F1
#
_entry.id   AF-A0A7K9BLA7-F1
#
_cell.length_a   1.000
_cell.length_b   1.000
_cell.length_c   1.000
_cell.angle_alpha   90.00
_cell.angle_beta   90.00
_cell.angle_gamma   90.00
#
_symmetry.space_group_name_H-M   'P 1'
#
loop_
_entity.id
_entity.type
_entity.pdbx_description
1 polymer ?
#
loop_
_entity_poly.entity_id
_entity_poly.type
_entity_poly.pdbx_seq_one_letter_code
_entity_poly.pdbx_strand_id
1 'polypeptide(L)'
;MMRRARQAAPGPLPVLVLLLLGALPGLWTVLLRRTTAAAQLELEPEPRPPQARWGWSRSPAERGEPGGGGQKTFRALLAVPEVGQEERVSLEQFGVAGSTSPAAGFSPVERGIFWSRNLEARVPPGFAAEESAAWLAAVRAARVAALERGGCGRSSNRLAQLSDGSRACVRYGISLEQIQGEALSYHLAGVLGMQERLPPMALALVEARGRQWEPVREELRGSLWAEGAVVSLTRWVDNLTTVVAPAPWGAEASGGRRLQPLSAGELGGLTANQLVELVQWSDLILFDYLTANFDRLVSNLFSLQWDPRVMHRATSNLLRGPDGGLVFMDNEAGLVHGYRLLAMWDPYNEPLLRSVCVFREGTARRVAELHR
;
A
#
# COMPACT_ATOMS: atom_id res chain seq x y z
N MET A 1 -41.69 66.86 -52.94
CA MET A 1 -41.06 67.22 -51.65
C MET A 1 -40.92 65.96 -50.80
N MET A 2 -39.74 65.35 -50.80
CA MET A 2 -39.44 64.10 -50.09
C MET A 2 -39.03 64.41 -48.65
N ARG A 3 -39.64 63.76 -47.64
CA ARG A 3 -39.17 63.77 -46.24
C ARG A 3 -38.41 62.48 -45.95
N ARG A 4 -37.12 62.61 -45.62
CA ARG A 4 -36.20 61.56 -45.19
C ARG A 4 -36.52 61.06 -43.78
N ALA A 5 -36.49 59.74 -43.60
CA ALA A 5 -36.42 59.07 -42.30
C ALA A 5 -35.02 59.25 -41.67
N ARG A 6 -34.96 59.57 -40.38
CA ARG A 6 -33.72 59.58 -39.58
C ARG A 6 -33.50 58.20 -38.96
N GLN A 7 -32.37 57.58 -39.23
CA GLN A 7 -31.87 56.40 -38.52
C GLN A 7 -31.23 56.84 -37.20
N ALA A 8 -31.52 56.11 -36.12
CA ALA A 8 -30.92 56.32 -34.80
C ALA A 8 -29.57 55.59 -34.69
N ALA A 9 -28.57 56.26 -34.14
CA ALA A 9 -27.24 55.69 -33.86
C ALA A 9 -27.28 54.86 -32.56
N PRO A 10 -26.55 53.72 -32.47
CA PRO A 10 -26.45 52.95 -31.24
C PRO A 10 -25.51 53.66 -30.23
N GLY A 11 -25.88 53.66 -28.95
CA GLY A 11 -25.09 54.24 -27.85
C GLY A 11 -23.79 53.48 -27.54
N PRO A 12 -22.93 53.97 -26.62
CA PRO A 12 -21.52 53.60 -26.52
C PRO A 12 -21.23 52.28 -25.77
N LEU A 13 -22.25 51.58 -25.28
CA LEU A 13 -22.08 50.35 -24.48
C LEU A 13 -21.62 49.08 -25.24
N PRO A 14 -21.93 48.83 -26.52
CA PRO A 14 -21.49 47.61 -27.20
C PRO A 14 -20.03 47.67 -27.68
N VAL A 15 -19.42 48.87 -27.77
CA VAL A 15 -18.03 49.03 -28.22
C VAL A 15 -17.03 48.67 -27.12
N LEU A 16 -17.36 48.94 -25.84
CA LEU A 16 -16.48 48.60 -24.71
C LEU A 16 -16.42 47.07 -24.45
N VAL A 17 -17.52 46.37 -24.68
CA VAL A 17 -17.61 44.90 -24.50
C VAL A 17 -16.80 44.16 -25.58
N LEU A 18 -16.78 44.67 -26.81
CA LEU A 18 -15.97 44.11 -27.91
C LEU A 18 -14.47 44.35 -27.71
N LEU A 19 -14.06 45.46 -27.08
CA LEU A 19 -12.64 45.71 -26.76
C LEU A 19 -12.11 44.84 -25.61
N LEU A 20 -12.95 44.50 -24.63
CA LEU A 20 -12.57 43.60 -23.53
C LEU A 20 -12.45 42.12 -23.98
N LEU A 21 -13.25 41.69 -24.96
CA LEU A 21 -13.17 40.33 -25.52
C LEU A 21 -11.94 40.14 -26.43
N GLY A 22 -11.41 41.20 -27.03
CA GLY A 22 -10.20 41.16 -27.86
C GLY A 22 -8.87 41.04 -27.10
N ALA A 23 -8.84 41.36 -25.80
CA ALA A 23 -7.61 41.35 -24.99
C ALA A 23 -7.37 40.02 -24.24
N LEU A 24 -8.37 39.16 -24.14
CA LEU A 24 -8.30 37.89 -23.40
C LEU A 24 -7.35 36.82 -24.02
N PRO A 25 -7.18 36.71 -25.36
CA PRO A 25 -6.24 35.73 -25.94
C PRO A 25 -4.76 36.11 -25.71
N GLY A 26 -4.45 37.41 -25.66
CA GLY A 26 -3.09 37.92 -25.43
C GLY A 26 -2.61 37.73 -24.00
N LEU A 27 -3.51 37.88 -23.02
CA LEU A 27 -3.21 37.60 -21.61
C LEU A 27 -3.04 36.10 -21.33
N TRP A 28 -3.80 35.24 -22.02
CA TRP A 28 -3.69 33.79 -21.88
C TRP A 28 -2.36 33.23 -22.43
N THR A 29 -1.86 33.79 -23.55
CA THR A 29 -0.57 33.39 -24.14
C THR A 29 0.65 33.89 -23.35
N VAL A 30 0.55 35.03 -22.68
CA VAL A 30 1.61 35.53 -21.78
C VAL A 30 1.67 34.74 -20.46
N LEU A 31 0.52 34.31 -19.93
CA LEU A 31 0.45 33.44 -18.74
C LEU A 31 1.01 32.04 -19.03
N LEU A 32 0.67 31.45 -20.19
CA LEU A 32 1.21 30.15 -20.61
C LEU A 32 2.73 30.17 -20.85
N ARG A 33 3.29 31.27 -21.37
CA ARG A 33 4.75 31.43 -21.52
C ARG A 33 5.49 31.62 -20.20
N ARG A 34 4.86 32.19 -19.18
CA ARG A 34 5.46 32.31 -17.84
C ARG A 34 5.47 30.98 -17.08
N THR A 35 4.46 30.14 -17.28
CA THR A 35 4.43 28.79 -16.68
C THR A 35 5.43 27.82 -17.33
N THR A 36 5.69 27.94 -18.65
CA THR A 36 6.71 27.11 -19.31
C THR A 36 8.14 27.59 -19.03
N ALA A 37 8.37 28.91 -18.88
CA ALA A 37 9.67 29.44 -18.47
C ALA A 37 10.03 29.10 -17.01
N ALA A 38 9.04 29.02 -16.12
CA ALA A 38 9.24 28.53 -14.75
C ALA A 38 9.54 27.01 -14.69
N ALA A 39 8.93 26.22 -15.59
CA ALA A 39 9.18 24.79 -15.69
C ALA A 39 10.53 24.43 -16.36
N GLN A 40 11.11 25.33 -17.16
CA GLN A 40 12.43 25.12 -17.79
C GLN A 40 13.62 25.59 -16.93
N LEU A 41 13.38 26.36 -15.87
CA LEU A 41 14.43 26.78 -14.92
C LEU A 41 14.76 25.73 -13.84
N GLU A 42 14.00 24.63 -13.76
CA GLU A 42 14.28 23.49 -12.87
C GLU A 42 15.00 22.32 -13.57
N LEU A 43 15.44 22.50 -14.82
CA LEU A 43 16.19 21.51 -15.61
C LEU A 43 17.54 22.07 -16.08
N GLU A 44 18.35 22.57 -15.14
CA GLU A 44 19.79 22.73 -15.33
C GLU A 44 20.51 21.53 -14.66
N PRO A 45 21.38 20.79 -15.37
CA PRO A 45 22.14 19.70 -14.78
C PRO A 45 23.26 20.26 -13.89
N GLU A 46 23.26 19.91 -12.60
CA GLU A 46 24.38 20.23 -11.70
C GLU A 46 25.72 19.64 -12.22
N PRO A 47 26.83 20.38 -12.08
CA PRO A 47 28.14 19.91 -12.51
C PRO A 47 28.67 18.80 -11.57
N ARG A 48 29.30 17.79 -12.16
CA ARG A 48 29.88 16.63 -11.46
C ARG A 48 30.85 17.07 -10.35
N PRO A 49 30.82 16.47 -9.15
CA PRO A 49 31.81 16.73 -8.13
C PRO A 49 33.14 16.02 -8.45
N PRO A 50 34.29 16.58 -8.03
CA PRO A 50 35.60 15.97 -8.25
C PRO A 50 35.79 14.73 -7.36
N GLN A 51 36.52 13.75 -7.89
CA GLN A 51 36.94 12.55 -7.18
C GLN A 51 37.74 12.94 -5.92
N ALA A 52 37.18 12.67 -4.75
CA ALA A 52 37.88 12.81 -3.47
C ALA A 52 38.08 11.44 -2.81
N ARG A 53 39.35 11.21 -2.50
CA ARG A 53 40.00 10.04 -1.93
C ARG A 53 39.61 9.90 -0.45
N TRP A 54 38.98 8.80 -0.06
CA TRP A 54 38.60 8.56 1.34
C TRP A 54 39.81 8.13 2.18
N GLY A 55 40.35 9.08 2.95
CA GLY A 55 41.23 8.82 4.09
C GLY A 55 40.39 8.60 5.35
N TRP A 56 40.73 7.56 6.11
CA TRP A 56 40.10 7.23 7.39
C TRP A 56 40.47 8.25 8.46
N SER A 57 39.52 8.74 9.24
CA SER A 57 39.79 9.47 10.49
C SER A 57 38.64 9.31 11.49
N ARG A 58 39.03 9.05 12.73
CA ARG A 58 38.24 8.56 13.88
C ARG A 58 37.27 9.58 14.47
N SER A 59 36.15 9.09 15.02
CA SER A 59 35.24 9.79 15.93
C SER A 59 35.77 9.86 17.37
N PRO A 60 35.12 10.70 18.22
CA PRO A 60 34.83 10.29 19.60
C PRO A 60 33.34 10.42 20.01
N ALA A 61 32.90 9.42 20.78
CA ALA A 61 31.86 9.28 21.82
C ALA A 61 31.15 10.56 22.35
N GLU A 62 29.96 10.59 22.96
CA GLU A 62 28.85 9.69 23.34
C GLU A 62 27.79 10.61 24.00
N ARG A 63 26.48 10.26 23.93
CA ARG A 63 25.50 10.31 25.05
C ARG A 63 24.10 9.95 24.54
N GLY A 64 23.44 8.99 25.19
CA GLY A 64 22.18 8.38 24.78
C GLY A 64 20.93 8.84 25.53
N GLU A 65 19.77 8.53 24.94
CA GLU A 65 18.46 8.31 25.57
C GLU A 65 17.59 7.41 24.64
N PRO A 66 16.55 6.71 25.16
CA PRO A 66 15.98 5.53 24.52
C PRO A 66 14.63 5.76 23.82
N GLY A 67 14.37 4.94 22.79
CA GLY A 67 13.02 4.60 22.33
C GLY A 67 12.43 5.51 21.24
N GLY A 68 12.55 5.11 19.97
CA GLY A 68 11.90 5.80 18.87
C GLY A 68 11.67 4.90 17.66
N GLY A 69 10.40 4.58 17.39
CA GLY A 69 9.96 3.89 16.19
C GLY A 69 10.44 4.62 14.94
N GLY A 70 11.30 3.95 14.16
CA GLY A 70 11.98 4.50 13.00
C GLY A 70 11.02 4.89 11.88
N GLN A 71 11.12 6.14 11.44
CA GLN A 71 10.48 6.67 10.24
C GLN A 71 10.97 5.91 8.99
N LYS A 72 10.05 5.43 8.14
CA LYS A 72 10.39 4.89 6.82
C LYS A 72 10.50 6.06 5.81
N THR A 73 11.73 6.51 5.54
CA THR A 73 12.07 7.17 4.26
C THR A 73 12.79 6.15 3.36
N PHE A 74 12.84 6.37 2.04
CA PHE A 74 13.49 5.44 1.09
C PHE A 74 14.97 5.16 1.47
N ARG A 75 15.61 6.10 2.17
CA ARG A 75 16.98 5.98 2.71
C ARG A 75 17.06 5.14 4.00
N ALA A 76 15.96 4.97 4.73
CA ALA A 76 15.87 4.18 5.96
C ALA A 76 15.74 2.66 5.71
N LEU A 77 15.50 2.23 4.46
CA LEU A 77 15.64 0.81 4.07
C LEU A 77 17.11 0.35 4.05
N LEU A 78 18.07 1.28 4.09
CA LEU A 78 19.51 1.01 4.02
C LEU A 78 20.27 1.33 5.31
N ALA A 79 19.60 1.85 6.35
CA ALA A 79 20.25 2.21 7.61
C ALA A 79 20.07 1.11 8.66
N VAL A 80 21.20 0.50 9.04
CA VAL A 80 21.33 -0.53 10.07
C VAL A 80 21.13 0.07 11.47
N PRO A 81 20.28 -0.48 12.34
CA PRO A 81 20.51 -0.41 13.78
C PRO A 81 21.48 -1.53 14.18
N GLU A 82 22.51 -1.20 14.97
CA GLU A 82 23.33 -2.21 15.65
C GLU A 82 22.42 -3.02 16.59
N VAL A 83 22.28 -4.32 16.30
CA VAL A 83 21.61 -5.25 17.22
C VAL A 83 22.66 -5.72 18.22
N GLY A 84 22.55 -5.19 19.43
CA GLY A 84 23.16 -5.78 20.61
C GLY A 84 22.41 -7.04 21.04
N GLN A 85 23.20 -8.07 21.35
CA GLN A 85 22.88 -9.34 22.01
C GLN A 85 21.98 -10.35 21.27
N GLU A 86 22.64 -11.48 20.96
CA GLU A 86 22.07 -12.75 20.50
C GLU A 86 21.04 -13.29 21.50
N GLU A 87 19.76 -13.17 21.19
CA GLU A 87 18.76 -14.11 21.71
C GLU A 87 18.76 -15.34 20.81
N ARG A 88 19.39 -16.41 21.30
CA ARG A 88 19.18 -17.77 20.79
C ARG A 88 17.71 -18.14 20.96
N VAL A 89 16.92 -17.94 19.91
CA VAL A 89 15.60 -18.55 19.80
C VAL A 89 15.80 -20.05 19.64
N SER A 90 15.59 -20.78 20.72
CA SER A 90 15.53 -22.24 20.74
C SER A 90 14.39 -22.73 19.85
N LEU A 91 14.73 -23.59 18.89
CA LEU A 91 13.81 -24.33 18.01
C LEU A 91 12.95 -25.39 18.75
N GLU A 92 12.71 -25.20 20.05
CA GLU A 92 11.99 -26.14 20.91
C GLU A 92 10.77 -25.48 21.55
N GLN A 93 9.77 -25.15 20.73
CA GLN A 93 8.40 -24.96 21.23
C GLN A 93 7.35 -25.10 20.12
N PHE A 94 7.45 -26.18 19.33
CA PHE A 94 6.28 -26.73 18.65
C PHE A 94 5.76 -27.90 19.48
N GLY A 95 4.74 -27.61 20.29
CA GLY A 95 3.94 -28.62 20.95
C GLY A 95 3.36 -29.57 19.90
N VAL A 96 3.74 -30.83 19.98
CA VAL A 96 3.26 -31.92 19.14
C VAL A 96 1.78 -32.15 19.44
N ALA A 97 0.91 -31.57 18.62
CA ALA A 97 -0.49 -31.96 18.52
C ALA A 97 -0.76 -32.45 17.09
N GLY A 98 -0.71 -33.77 16.92
CA GLY A 98 -1.32 -34.51 15.80
C GLY A 98 -0.81 -34.20 14.39
N SER A 99 0.41 -34.63 14.05
CA SER A 99 0.87 -34.67 12.66
C SER A 99 0.18 -35.81 11.91
N THR A 100 -0.95 -35.53 11.25
CA THR A 100 -1.46 -36.43 10.20
C THR A 100 -0.62 -36.20 8.94
N SER A 101 0.24 -37.17 8.61
CA SER A 101 0.79 -37.29 7.25
C SER A 101 -0.35 -37.24 6.23
N PRO A 102 -0.17 -36.63 5.05
CA PRO A 102 -1.18 -36.69 4.01
C PRO A 102 -1.44 -38.15 3.66
N ALA A 103 -2.70 -38.57 3.78
CA ALA A 103 -3.14 -39.87 3.29
C ALA A 103 -2.68 -40.04 1.84
N ALA A 104 -2.11 -41.21 1.51
CA ALA A 104 -1.69 -41.54 0.15
C ALA A 104 -2.84 -41.27 -0.83
N GLY A 105 -2.69 -40.27 -1.70
CA GLY A 105 -3.71 -39.86 -2.68
C GLY A 105 -4.10 -38.37 -2.65
N PHE A 106 -3.63 -37.57 -1.69
CA PHE A 106 -3.89 -36.12 -1.68
C PHE A 106 -2.98 -35.38 -2.67
N SER A 107 -3.55 -34.83 -3.77
CA SER A 107 -2.85 -33.88 -4.64
C SER A 107 -3.13 -32.45 -4.18
N PRO A 108 -2.11 -31.62 -3.87
CA PRO A 108 -2.31 -30.23 -3.49
C PRO A 108 -2.81 -29.35 -4.65
N VAL A 109 -2.65 -29.82 -5.89
CA VAL A 109 -3.01 -29.11 -7.12
C VAL A 109 -4.08 -29.88 -7.90
N GLU A 110 -5.15 -29.20 -8.30
CA GLU A 110 -6.22 -29.67 -9.17
C GLU A 110 -6.06 -29.06 -10.58
N ARG A 111 -6.25 -29.89 -11.61
CA ARG A 111 -6.16 -29.50 -13.04
C ARG A 111 -4.85 -28.76 -13.40
N GLY A 112 -3.78 -29.05 -12.67
CA GLY A 112 -2.42 -28.55 -12.94
C GLY A 112 -2.14 -27.08 -12.56
N ILE A 113 -3.16 -26.26 -12.33
CA ILE A 113 -2.99 -24.81 -12.08
C ILE A 113 -3.82 -24.27 -10.92
N PHE A 114 -4.68 -25.09 -10.30
CA PHE A 114 -5.52 -24.64 -9.19
C PHE A 114 -5.13 -25.32 -7.89
N TRP A 115 -5.17 -24.58 -6.78
CA TRP A 115 -5.09 -25.21 -5.46
C TRP A 115 -6.26 -26.17 -5.27
N SER A 116 -6.03 -27.28 -4.56
CA SER A 116 -7.11 -28.20 -4.25
C SER A 116 -8.16 -27.55 -3.36
N ARG A 117 -9.44 -27.91 -3.54
CA ARG A 117 -10.55 -27.35 -2.74
C ARG A 117 -10.39 -27.61 -1.25
N ASN A 118 -9.76 -28.72 -0.89
CA ASN A 118 -9.46 -29.07 0.50
C ASN A 118 -8.48 -28.07 1.14
N LEU A 119 -7.45 -27.63 0.41
CA LEU A 119 -6.53 -26.60 0.90
C LEU A 119 -7.19 -25.23 0.97
N GLU A 120 -7.95 -24.87 -0.06
CA GLU A 120 -8.68 -23.60 -0.08
C GLU A 120 -9.63 -23.49 1.14
N ALA A 121 -10.36 -24.57 1.47
CA ALA A 121 -11.27 -24.61 2.62
C ALA A 121 -10.59 -24.54 3.99
N ARG A 122 -9.26 -24.78 4.06
CA ARG A 122 -8.47 -24.67 5.30
C ARG A 122 -7.84 -23.29 5.50
N VAL A 123 -7.92 -22.42 4.49
CA VAL A 123 -7.42 -21.06 4.65
C VAL A 123 -8.26 -20.37 5.74
N PRO A 124 -7.64 -19.74 6.75
CA PRO A 124 -8.38 -19.06 7.81
C PRO A 124 -9.36 -18.04 7.23
N PRO A 125 -10.59 -17.97 7.78
CA PRO A 125 -11.56 -16.97 7.37
C PRO A 125 -11.03 -15.59 7.73
N GLY A 126 -11.19 -14.64 6.82
CA GLY A 126 -10.77 -13.26 7.07
C GLY A 126 -11.85 -12.41 7.73
N PHE A 127 -11.88 -11.12 7.42
CA PHE A 127 -12.93 -10.22 7.87
C PHE A 127 -14.29 -10.61 7.29
N ALA A 128 -15.23 -11.00 8.15
CA ALA A 128 -16.58 -11.35 7.74
C ALA A 128 -17.27 -10.15 7.05
N ALA A 129 -18.04 -10.44 5.99
CA ALA A 129 -18.68 -9.40 5.19
C ALA A 129 -19.68 -8.56 6.00
N GLU A 130 -20.48 -9.20 6.85
CA GLU A 130 -21.47 -8.54 7.71
C GLU A 130 -20.80 -7.64 8.75
N GLU A 131 -19.77 -8.13 9.43
CA GLU A 131 -18.99 -7.33 10.39
C GLU A 131 -18.29 -6.16 9.71
N SER A 132 -17.74 -6.38 8.50
CA SER A 132 -17.11 -5.33 7.71
C SER A 132 -18.12 -4.25 7.33
N ALA A 133 -19.31 -4.63 6.87
CA ALA A 133 -20.38 -3.69 6.54
C ALA A 133 -20.87 -2.91 7.77
N ALA A 134 -21.04 -3.60 8.91
CA ALA A 134 -21.41 -2.97 10.17
C ALA A 134 -20.35 -1.96 10.63
N TRP A 135 -19.08 -2.33 10.56
CA TRP A 135 -17.97 -1.44 10.90
C TRP A 135 -17.91 -0.22 9.97
N LEU A 136 -18.12 -0.40 8.66
CA LEU A 136 -18.17 0.70 7.68
C LEU A 136 -19.32 1.67 7.94
N ALA A 137 -20.49 1.18 8.35
CA ALA A 137 -21.61 2.03 8.75
C ALA A 137 -21.29 2.79 10.04
N ALA A 138 -20.70 2.12 11.03
CA ALA A 138 -20.34 2.71 12.31
C ALA A 138 -19.26 3.80 12.16
N VAL A 139 -18.15 3.52 11.47
CA VAL A 139 -17.02 4.46 11.33
C VAL A 139 -17.41 5.75 10.63
N ARG A 140 -18.35 5.69 9.68
CA ARG A 140 -18.86 6.88 8.96
C ARG A 140 -19.74 7.76 9.82
N ALA A 141 -20.42 7.18 10.82
CA ALA A 141 -21.32 7.90 11.72
C ALA A 141 -20.65 8.32 13.04
N ALA A 142 -19.57 7.63 13.43
CA ALA A 142 -18.91 7.84 14.71
C ALA A 142 -18.17 9.18 14.76
N ARG A 143 -18.10 9.75 15.97
CA ARG A 143 -17.19 10.85 16.28
C ARG A 143 -15.84 10.27 16.66
N VAL A 144 -14.77 10.97 16.35
CA VAL A 144 -13.42 10.65 16.82
C VAL A 144 -13.29 11.24 18.23
N ALA A 145 -13.10 10.37 19.22
CA ALA A 145 -12.98 10.73 20.63
C ALA A 145 -11.53 11.07 21.01
N ALA A 146 -10.54 10.41 20.38
CA ALA A 146 -9.13 10.70 20.54
C ALA A 146 -8.37 10.46 19.23
N LEU A 147 -7.30 11.23 19.01
CA LEU A 147 -6.45 11.15 17.82
C LEU A 147 -4.97 11.13 18.21
N GLU A 148 -4.42 9.93 18.35
CA GLU A 148 -3.10 9.68 18.91
C GLU A 148 -2.02 9.60 17.84
N ARG A 149 -0.79 9.99 18.21
CA ARG A 149 0.40 9.81 17.35
C ARG A 149 0.94 8.39 17.48
N GLY A 150 1.33 7.79 16.36
CA GLY A 150 1.91 6.45 16.34
C GLY A 150 0.88 5.35 16.08
N GLY A 151 1.33 4.09 16.14
CA GLY A 151 0.50 2.90 15.89
C GLY A 151 0.19 2.60 14.42
N CYS A 152 0.07 3.62 13.57
CA CYS A 152 -0.38 3.48 12.19
C CYS A 152 0.72 3.72 11.14
N GLY A 153 1.94 3.26 11.44
CA GLY A 153 3.08 3.37 10.54
C GLY A 153 3.71 4.76 10.55
N ARG A 154 3.42 5.59 9.53
CA ARG A 154 4.09 6.89 9.34
C ARG A 154 3.74 7.88 10.45
N SER A 155 4.64 8.83 10.72
CA SER A 155 4.45 9.89 11.72
C SER A 155 3.33 10.88 11.36
N SER A 156 2.96 10.96 10.08
CA SER A 156 1.80 11.74 9.62
C SER A 156 0.47 11.05 9.90
N ASN A 157 0.46 9.73 10.08
CA ASN A 157 -0.75 8.95 10.37
C ASN A 157 -1.11 9.05 11.85
N ARG A 158 -2.37 8.74 12.18
CA ARG A 158 -2.89 8.80 13.55
C ARG A 158 -3.69 7.55 13.88
N LEU A 159 -3.68 7.17 15.15
CA LEU A 159 -4.62 6.18 15.68
C LEU A 159 -5.84 6.94 16.21
N ALA A 160 -6.99 6.71 15.59
CA ALA A 160 -8.26 7.24 16.06
C ALA A 160 -8.92 6.25 17.02
N GLN A 161 -9.38 6.75 18.16
CA GLN A 161 -10.37 6.09 18.99
C GLN A 161 -11.73 6.72 18.69
N LEU A 162 -12.70 5.90 18.30
CA LEU A 162 -14.05 6.34 17.97
C LEU A 162 -14.94 6.39 19.21
N SER A 163 -16.05 7.11 19.12
CA SER A 163 -17.02 7.28 20.21
C SER A 163 -17.69 5.99 20.68
N ASP A 164 -17.65 4.93 19.86
CA ASP A 164 -18.14 3.59 20.20
C ASP A 164 -17.05 2.71 20.85
N GLY A 165 -15.85 3.27 21.09
CA GLY A 165 -14.69 2.57 21.66
C GLY A 165 -13.85 1.81 20.64
N SER A 166 -14.30 1.68 19.39
CA SER A 166 -13.50 1.03 18.34
C SER A 166 -12.33 1.91 17.91
N ARG A 167 -11.33 1.29 17.27
CA ARG A 167 -10.10 1.96 16.83
C ARG A 167 -9.94 1.87 15.32
N ALA A 168 -9.37 2.92 14.73
CA ALA A 168 -9.07 2.99 13.31
C ALA A 168 -7.72 3.65 13.08
N CYS A 169 -6.94 3.11 12.14
CA CYS A 169 -5.81 3.82 11.60
C CYS A 169 -6.27 4.87 10.59
N VAL A 170 -5.97 6.13 10.90
CA VAL A 170 -6.23 7.27 10.02
C VAL A 170 -4.96 7.60 9.25
N ARG A 171 -5.02 7.44 7.94
CA ARG A 171 -3.91 7.68 7.03
C ARG A 171 -4.14 8.95 6.25
N TYR A 172 -3.20 9.87 6.40
CA TYR A 172 -3.21 11.14 5.67
C TYR A 172 -2.62 11.00 4.27
N GLY A 173 -1.82 9.95 4.04
CA GLY A 173 -1.11 9.72 2.80
C GLY A 173 0.05 10.70 2.59
N ILE A 174 0.97 10.38 1.69
CA ILE A 174 1.96 11.36 1.18
C ILE A 174 1.34 12.16 0.03
N SER A 175 0.45 11.53 -0.74
CA SER A 175 -0.29 12.14 -1.84
C SER A 175 -1.71 11.58 -1.93
N LEU A 176 -2.58 12.29 -2.65
CA LEU A 176 -3.94 11.82 -2.93
C LEU A 176 -3.94 10.50 -3.71
N GLU A 177 -2.94 10.27 -4.58
CA GLU A 177 -2.79 9.01 -5.32
C GLU A 177 -2.67 7.80 -4.38
N GLN A 178 -1.98 7.96 -3.25
CA GLN A 178 -1.81 6.89 -2.27
C GLN A 178 -3.11 6.57 -1.52
N ILE A 179 -3.87 7.61 -1.14
CA ILE A 179 -5.20 7.41 -0.53
C ILE A 179 -6.17 6.76 -1.53
N GLN A 180 -6.10 7.16 -2.81
CA GLN A 180 -6.84 6.51 -3.88
C GLN A 180 -6.40 5.05 -4.07
N GLY A 181 -5.09 4.78 -4.02
CA GLY A 181 -4.51 3.44 -4.11
C GLY A 181 -5.05 2.50 -3.04
N GLU A 182 -5.09 2.94 -1.78
CA GLU A 182 -5.68 2.18 -0.66
C GLU A 182 -7.17 1.88 -0.92
N ALA A 183 -7.96 2.90 -1.25
CA ALA A 183 -9.41 2.77 -1.45
C ALA A 183 -9.76 1.86 -2.62
N LEU A 184 -9.11 2.07 -3.77
CA LEU A 184 -9.38 1.27 -4.96
C LEU A 184 -8.87 -0.17 -4.79
N SER A 185 -7.78 -0.38 -4.06
CA SER A 185 -7.28 -1.73 -3.74
C SER A 185 -8.27 -2.51 -2.88
N TYR A 186 -8.88 -1.86 -1.88
CA TYR A 186 -9.94 -2.44 -1.07
C TYR A 186 -11.15 -2.89 -1.91
N HIS A 187 -11.58 -2.04 -2.85
CA HIS A 187 -12.69 -2.37 -3.73
C HIS A 187 -12.34 -3.46 -4.75
N LEU A 188 -11.14 -3.44 -5.33
CA LEU A 188 -10.67 -4.48 -6.25
C LEU A 188 -10.61 -5.84 -5.55
N ALA A 189 -10.17 -5.90 -4.29
CA ALA A 189 -10.20 -7.13 -3.51
C ALA A 189 -11.63 -7.71 -3.40
N GLY A 190 -12.66 -6.87 -3.27
CA GLY A 190 -14.07 -7.28 -3.36
C GLY A 190 -14.43 -7.95 -4.67
N VAL A 191 -14.05 -7.34 -5.78
CA VAL A 191 -14.29 -7.88 -7.13
C VAL A 191 -13.60 -9.23 -7.31
N LEU A 192 -12.35 -9.36 -6.81
CA LEU A 192 -11.52 -10.56 -6.88
C LEU A 192 -11.92 -11.65 -5.88
N GLY A 193 -12.85 -11.38 -4.95
CA GLY A 193 -13.24 -12.33 -3.91
C GLY A 193 -12.18 -12.52 -2.82
N MET A 194 -11.38 -11.48 -2.55
CA MET A 194 -10.31 -11.42 -1.54
C MET A 194 -10.54 -10.36 -0.46
N GLN A 195 -11.71 -9.70 -0.44
CA GLN A 195 -11.95 -8.57 0.48
C GLN A 195 -11.74 -8.93 1.96
N GLU A 196 -12.02 -10.18 2.33
CA GLU A 196 -11.78 -10.71 3.67
C GLU A 196 -10.29 -10.65 4.11
N ARG A 197 -9.35 -10.48 3.18
CA ARG A 197 -7.92 -10.34 3.49
C ARG A 197 -7.52 -8.91 3.86
N LEU A 198 -8.37 -7.93 3.58
CA LEU A 198 -8.10 -6.51 3.83
C LEU A 198 -8.98 -6.02 4.98
N PRO A 199 -8.43 -5.30 5.97
CA PRO A 199 -9.26 -4.68 6.98
C PRO A 199 -10.25 -3.71 6.32
N PRO A 200 -11.51 -3.63 6.79
CA PRO A 200 -12.47 -2.71 6.23
C PRO A 200 -11.97 -1.27 6.37
N MET A 201 -12.23 -0.47 5.33
CA MET A 201 -11.75 0.91 5.28
C MET A 201 -12.80 1.86 4.72
N ALA A 202 -12.83 3.08 5.25
CA ALA A 202 -13.68 4.18 4.79
C ALA A 202 -12.86 5.44 4.50
N LEU A 203 -13.33 6.30 3.60
CA LEU A 203 -12.77 7.63 3.41
C LEU A 203 -13.51 8.64 4.28
N ALA A 204 -12.79 9.64 4.77
CA ALA A 204 -13.38 10.80 5.43
C ALA A 204 -12.70 12.09 5.00
N LEU A 205 -13.46 13.19 5.11
CA LEU A 205 -12.95 14.54 4.90
C LEU A 205 -12.50 15.11 6.24
N VAL A 206 -11.31 15.69 6.29
CA VAL A 206 -10.79 16.38 7.48
C VAL A 206 -11.47 17.74 7.58
N GLU A 207 -12.48 17.83 8.43
CA GLU A 207 -13.22 19.07 8.70
C GLU A 207 -13.16 19.37 10.19
N ALA A 208 -12.29 20.29 10.65
CA ALA A 208 -12.08 20.54 12.07
C ALA A 208 -13.36 20.98 12.82
N ARG A 209 -14.31 21.58 12.09
CA ARG A 209 -15.64 21.97 12.61
C ARG A 209 -16.74 20.95 12.27
N GLY A 210 -16.41 19.89 11.55
CA GLY A 210 -17.32 18.80 11.21
C GLY A 210 -17.61 17.92 12.42
N ARG A 211 -18.83 17.37 12.47
CA ARG A 211 -19.33 16.57 13.62
C ARG A 211 -18.37 15.44 14.02
N GLN A 212 -17.74 14.80 13.03
CA GLN A 212 -16.84 13.66 13.24
C GLN A 212 -15.57 14.05 13.98
N TRP A 213 -15.00 15.21 13.65
CA TRP A 213 -13.65 15.62 14.09
C TRP A 213 -13.63 16.70 15.16
N GLU A 214 -14.75 17.39 15.39
CA GLU A 214 -14.87 18.48 16.35
C GLU A 214 -14.30 18.16 17.75
N PRO A 215 -14.49 16.95 18.33
CA PRO A 215 -13.91 16.64 19.65
C PRO A 215 -12.38 16.67 19.68
N VAL A 216 -11.72 16.39 18.55
CA VAL A 216 -10.26 16.27 18.43
C VAL A 216 -9.64 17.40 17.60
N ARG A 217 -10.29 18.57 17.58
CA ARG A 217 -9.86 19.72 16.78
C ARG A 217 -8.46 20.23 17.13
N GLU A 218 -8.04 20.09 18.39
CA GLU A 218 -6.73 20.54 18.86
C GLU A 218 -5.63 19.57 18.41
N GLU A 219 -5.90 18.27 18.46
CA GLU A 219 -5.04 17.19 17.96
C GLU A 219 -4.89 17.28 16.44
N LEU A 220 -5.96 17.59 15.72
CA LEU A 220 -5.93 17.89 14.28
C LEU A 220 -5.11 19.13 13.97
N ARG A 221 -5.24 20.21 14.75
CA ARG A 221 -4.38 21.39 14.57
C ARG A 221 -2.91 21.02 14.78
N GLY A 222 -2.63 20.17 15.77
CA GLY A 222 -1.30 19.63 16.04
C GLY A 222 -0.82 18.55 15.05
N SER A 223 -1.66 18.09 14.12
CA SER A 223 -1.27 17.12 13.09
C SER A 223 -0.74 17.76 11.81
N LEU A 224 -1.02 19.05 11.61
CA LEU A 224 -0.71 19.80 10.38
C LEU A 224 -1.40 19.24 9.14
N TRP A 225 -2.50 18.50 9.32
CA TRP A 225 -3.35 18.06 8.22
C TRP A 225 -4.12 19.26 7.65
N ALA A 226 -4.25 19.33 6.33
CA ALA A 226 -5.01 20.39 5.68
C ALA A 226 -6.52 20.19 5.90
N GLU A 227 -7.22 21.30 6.15
CA GLU A 227 -8.69 21.32 6.12
C GLU A 227 -9.17 20.91 4.72
N GLY A 228 -10.16 20.04 4.63
CA GLY A 228 -10.67 19.47 3.39
C GLY A 228 -9.79 18.37 2.79
N ALA A 229 -8.74 17.91 3.47
CA ALA A 229 -7.99 16.74 3.03
C ALA A 229 -8.83 15.46 3.14
N VAL A 230 -8.64 14.54 2.20
CA VAL A 230 -9.25 13.21 2.25
C VAL A 230 -8.28 12.25 2.94
N VAL A 231 -8.75 11.57 3.98
CA VAL A 231 -8.02 10.55 4.73
C VAL A 231 -8.70 9.19 4.60
N SER A 232 -7.93 8.10 4.72
CA SER A 232 -8.52 6.77 4.90
C SER A 232 -8.53 6.38 6.36
N LEU A 233 -9.64 5.78 6.79
CA LEU A 233 -9.83 5.15 8.09
C LEU A 233 -9.89 3.65 7.85
N THR A 234 -8.87 2.92 8.30
CA THR A 234 -8.78 1.47 8.18
C THR A 234 -8.94 0.86 9.57
N ARG A 235 -9.78 -0.16 9.72
CA ARG A 235 -10.03 -0.82 11.02
C ARG A 235 -8.72 -1.22 11.68
N TRP A 236 -8.57 -0.88 12.96
CA TRP A 236 -7.45 -1.37 13.77
C TRP A 236 -7.61 -2.87 14.02
N VAL A 237 -6.52 -3.61 13.89
CA VAL A 237 -6.49 -5.07 14.10
C VAL A 237 -5.43 -5.38 15.14
N ASP A 238 -5.86 -6.04 16.21
CA ASP A 238 -5.01 -6.39 17.35
C ASP A 238 -4.24 -7.69 17.11
N ASN A 239 -3.17 -7.88 17.89
CA ASN A 239 -2.40 -9.14 17.96
C ASN A 239 -1.84 -9.61 16.60
N LEU A 240 -1.51 -8.65 15.74
CA LEU A 240 -0.86 -8.93 14.47
C LEU A 240 0.63 -9.22 14.66
N THR A 241 1.11 -10.25 13.97
CA THR A 241 2.52 -10.65 13.96
C THR A 241 3.14 -10.44 12.59
N THR A 242 4.47 -10.28 12.54
CA THR A 242 5.20 -10.10 11.29
C THR A 242 5.29 -11.41 10.51
N VAL A 243 5.40 -11.30 9.19
CA VAL A 243 5.45 -12.46 8.28
C VAL A 243 6.71 -12.38 7.43
N VAL A 244 7.41 -13.50 7.27
CA VAL A 244 8.57 -13.64 6.39
C VAL A 244 8.18 -14.40 5.13
N ALA A 245 8.79 -14.07 4.00
CA ALA A 245 8.54 -14.77 2.73
C ALA A 245 8.86 -16.27 2.86
N PRO A 246 7.97 -17.19 2.43
CA PRO A 246 8.18 -18.62 2.55
C PRO A 246 9.25 -19.08 1.55
N ALA A 247 9.82 -20.26 1.78
CA ALA A 247 11.00 -20.76 1.08
C ALA A 247 10.98 -20.60 -0.47
N PRO A 248 9.86 -20.88 -1.19
CA PRO A 248 9.84 -20.74 -2.65
C PRO A 248 10.16 -19.33 -3.16
N TRP A 249 9.80 -18.30 -2.39
CA TRP A 249 10.06 -16.90 -2.76
C TRP A 249 11.15 -16.26 -1.93
N GLY A 250 11.43 -16.76 -0.73
CA GLY A 250 12.45 -16.24 0.18
C GLY A 250 13.84 -16.83 -0.09
N ALA A 251 14.00 -18.14 0.10
CA ALA A 251 15.30 -18.80 0.04
C ALA A 251 15.89 -18.83 -1.38
N GLU A 252 15.05 -19.03 -2.41
CA GLU A 252 15.50 -18.99 -3.79
C GLU A 252 16.03 -17.60 -4.18
N ALA A 253 15.29 -16.55 -3.81
CA ALA A 253 15.67 -15.18 -4.10
C ALA A 253 16.95 -14.77 -3.36
N SER A 254 17.09 -15.12 -2.07
CA SER A 254 18.31 -14.86 -1.29
C SER A 254 19.53 -15.64 -1.80
N GLY A 255 19.31 -16.80 -2.44
CA GLY A 255 20.38 -17.57 -3.08
C GLY A 255 20.89 -16.99 -4.39
N GLY A 256 20.38 -15.84 -4.84
CA GLY A 256 20.67 -15.26 -6.15
C GLY A 256 20.15 -16.12 -7.32
N ARG A 257 19.27 -17.09 -7.02
CA ARG A 257 18.66 -17.95 -8.02
C ARG A 257 17.48 -17.22 -8.64
N ARG A 258 17.23 -17.47 -9.91
CA ARG A 258 15.99 -17.03 -10.56
C ARG A 258 14.81 -17.72 -9.86
N LEU A 259 13.79 -16.94 -9.48
CA LEU A 259 12.53 -17.46 -8.96
C LEU A 259 11.98 -18.55 -9.89
N GLN A 260 11.72 -19.74 -9.35
CA GLN A 260 11.17 -20.85 -10.12
C GLN A 260 9.65 -20.94 -9.95
N PRO A 261 8.90 -21.36 -11.00
CA PRO A 261 7.52 -21.77 -10.86
C PRO A 261 7.33 -22.85 -9.80
N LEU A 262 6.32 -22.72 -8.94
CA LEU A 262 5.92 -23.79 -8.01
C LEU A 262 5.67 -25.08 -8.79
N SER A 263 6.44 -26.13 -8.48
CA SER A 263 6.30 -27.43 -9.12
C SER A 263 5.53 -28.42 -8.24
N ALA A 264 4.75 -29.32 -8.86
CA ALA A 264 3.97 -30.32 -8.13
C ALA A 264 4.83 -31.24 -7.24
N GLY A 265 6.09 -31.49 -7.63
CA GLY A 265 7.04 -32.28 -6.85
C GLY A 265 7.46 -31.58 -5.55
N GLU A 266 7.70 -30.28 -5.59
CA GLU A 266 8.05 -29.48 -4.40
C GLU A 266 6.86 -29.37 -3.44
N LEU A 267 5.66 -29.18 -3.99
CA LEU A 267 4.43 -29.09 -3.20
C LEU A 267 4.10 -30.40 -2.46
N GLY A 268 4.44 -31.55 -3.05
CA GLY A 268 4.21 -32.87 -2.43
C GLY A 268 5.03 -33.12 -1.15
N GLY A 269 6.15 -32.40 -0.96
CA GLY A 269 7.00 -32.51 0.23
C GLY A 269 6.61 -31.60 1.39
N LEU A 270 5.60 -30.74 1.21
CA LEU A 270 5.21 -29.74 2.20
C LEU A 270 4.11 -30.24 3.13
N THR A 271 4.13 -29.75 4.37
CA THR A 271 3.05 -29.97 5.34
C THR A 271 1.77 -29.23 4.93
N ALA A 272 0.62 -29.66 5.45
CA ALA A 272 -0.65 -29.00 5.19
C ALA A 272 -0.64 -27.50 5.56
N ASN A 273 0.02 -27.12 6.65
CA ASN A 273 0.12 -25.72 7.09
C ASN A 273 0.97 -24.88 6.14
N GLN A 274 2.09 -25.43 5.65
CA GLN A 274 2.92 -24.78 4.63
C GLN A 274 2.15 -24.60 3.32
N LEU A 275 1.37 -25.60 2.91
CA LEU A 275 0.54 -25.51 1.71
C LEU A 275 -0.55 -24.43 1.87
N VAL A 276 -1.24 -24.37 3.01
CA VAL A 276 -2.23 -23.32 3.31
C VAL A 276 -1.60 -21.93 3.31
N GLU A 277 -0.37 -21.81 3.81
CA GLU A 277 0.39 -20.56 3.71
C GLU A 277 0.67 -20.18 2.24
N LEU A 278 1.13 -21.13 1.41
CA LEU A 278 1.36 -20.86 -0.01
C LEU A 278 0.09 -20.45 -0.77
N VAL A 279 -1.08 -20.98 -0.40
CA VAL A 279 -2.36 -20.52 -0.97
C VAL A 279 -2.56 -19.02 -0.69
N GLN A 280 -2.33 -18.57 0.55
CA GLN A 280 -2.51 -17.17 0.93
C GLN A 280 -1.49 -16.25 0.24
N TRP A 281 -0.25 -16.71 0.11
CA TRP A 281 0.80 -15.96 -0.62
C TRP A 281 0.55 -15.90 -2.13
N SER A 282 0.01 -16.97 -2.74
CA SER A 282 -0.34 -16.96 -4.17
C SER A 282 -1.37 -15.87 -4.49
N ASP A 283 -2.31 -15.68 -3.56
CA ASP A 283 -3.32 -14.63 -3.60
C ASP A 283 -2.72 -13.24 -3.45
N LEU A 284 -1.85 -13.06 -2.45
CA LEU A 284 -1.15 -11.80 -2.22
C LEU A 284 -0.34 -11.38 -3.44
N ILE A 285 0.45 -12.30 -4.01
CA ILE A 285 1.30 -12.02 -5.17
C ILE A 285 0.46 -11.64 -6.38
N LEU A 286 -0.64 -12.36 -6.64
CA LEU A 286 -1.56 -12.01 -7.71
C LEU A 286 -2.20 -10.64 -7.47
N PHE A 287 -2.63 -10.35 -6.24
CA PHE A 287 -3.22 -9.08 -5.87
C PHE A 287 -2.24 -7.91 -6.02
N ASP A 288 -1.01 -8.08 -5.55
CA ASP A 288 0.06 -7.09 -5.69
C ASP A 288 0.42 -6.84 -7.16
N TYR A 289 0.47 -7.89 -7.97
CA TYR A 289 0.69 -7.75 -9.42
C TYR A 289 -0.43 -6.94 -10.09
N LEU A 290 -1.69 -7.30 -9.84
CA LEU A 290 -2.85 -6.61 -10.44
C LEU A 290 -3.00 -5.16 -9.94
N THR A 291 -2.50 -4.85 -8.76
CA THR A 291 -2.48 -3.48 -8.23
C THR A 291 -1.17 -2.76 -8.54
N ALA A 292 -0.19 -3.41 -9.15
CA ALA A 292 1.18 -2.90 -9.25
C ALA A 292 1.75 -2.44 -7.89
N ASN A 293 1.33 -3.07 -6.78
CA ASN A 293 1.81 -2.74 -5.45
C ASN A 293 3.26 -3.24 -5.32
N PHE A 294 4.13 -2.33 -4.90
CA PHE A 294 5.56 -2.60 -4.77
C PHE A 294 6.06 -2.58 -3.33
N ASP A 295 5.26 -2.11 -2.35
CA ASP A 295 5.71 -1.91 -0.97
C ASP A 295 5.42 -3.14 -0.06
N ARG A 296 5.74 -4.33 -0.58
CA ARG A 296 5.64 -5.63 0.13
C ARG A 296 6.79 -6.56 -0.26
N LEU A 297 6.52 -7.66 -0.95
CA LEU A 297 7.55 -8.64 -1.33
C LEU A 297 8.47 -8.09 -2.44
N VAL A 298 7.92 -7.30 -3.35
CA VAL A 298 8.66 -6.67 -4.45
C VAL A 298 9.75 -5.72 -3.94
N SER A 299 9.47 -4.91 -2.92
CA SER A 299 10.50 -4.05 -2.32
C SER A 299 11.62 -4.85 -1.66
N ASN A 300 11.32 -6.01 -1.08
CA ASN A 300 12.35 -6.94 -0.60
C ASN A 300 13.19 -7.48 -1.77
N LEU A 301 12.57 -7.93 -2.86
CA LEU A 301 13.29 -8.41 -4.05
C LEU A 301 14.19 -7.33 -4.66
N PHE A 302 13.70 -6.10 -4.77
CA PHE A 302 14.50 -4.95 -5.19
C PHE A 302 15.67 -4.69 -4.26
N SER A 303 15.47 -4.87 -2.95
CA SER A 303 16.48 -4.59 -1.93
C SER A 303 17.62 -5.63 -1.86
N LEU A 304 17.44 -6.80 -2.48
CA LEU A 304 18.49 -7.85 -2.53
C LEU A 304 19.80 -7.37 -3.13
N GLN A 305 19.77 -6.35 -4.00
CA GLN A 305 20.97 -5.78 -4.60
C GLN A 305 21.87 -5.06 -3.57
N TRP A 306 21.34 -4.70 -2.40
CA TRP A 306 22.10 -4.09 -1.30
C TRP A 306 22.18 -4.97 -0.06
N ASP A 307 21.18 -5.82 0.19
CA ASP A 307 21.13 -6.67 1.37
C ASP A 307 20.63 -8.10 1.05
N PRO A 308 21.52 -9.11 1.02
CA PRO A 308 21.14 -10.48 0.70
C PRO A 308 20.23 -11.12 1.76
N ARG A 309 20.12 -10.53 2.95
CA ARG A 309 19.31 -11.05 4.06
C ARG A 309 17.90 -10.47 4.11
N VAL A 310 17.56 -9.54 3.21
CA VAL A 310 16.26 -8.85 3.25
C VAL A 310 15.07 -9.79 3.15
N MET A 311 15.21 -10.94 2.47
CA MET A 311 14.14 -11.93 2.35
C MET A 311 13.92 -12.75 3.63
N HIS A 312 14.85 -12.70 4.59
CA HIS A 312 14.68 -13.29 5.92
C HIS A 312 14.05 -12.33 6.93
N ARG A 313 13.75 -11.10 6.50
CA ARG A 313 13.08 -10.10 7.34
C ARG A 313 11.58 -10.12 7.10
N ALA A 314 10.86 -9.48 8.01
CA ALA A 314 9.43 -9.23 7.88
C ALA A 314 9.13 -8.52 6.54
N THR A 315 8.18 -9.07 5.80
CA THR A 315 7.62 -8.46 4.59
C THR A 315 6.83 -7.21 4.98
N SER A 316 7.17 -6.07 4.37
CA SER A 316 6.50 -4.80 4.65
C SER A 316 5.00 -4.93 4.43
N ASN A 317 4.21 -4.28 5.30
CA ASN A 317 2.76 -4.14 5.16
C ASN A 317 1.94 -5.46 5.08
N LEU A 318 2.58 -6.60 5.34
CA LEU A 318 1.95 -7.91 5.44
C LEU A 318 2.07 -8.41 6.89
N LEU A 319 0.93 -8.73 7.48
CA LEU A 319 0.87 -9.20 8.86
C LEU A 319 0.06 -10.49 8.95
N ARG A 320 0.23 -11.23 10.05
CA ARG A 320 -0.51 -12.46 10.33
C ARG A 320 -1.40 -12.26 11.54
N GLY A 321 -2.68 -12.59 11.37
CA GLY A 321 -3.67 -12.68 12.43
C GLY A 321 -3.45 -13.87 13.35
N PRO A 322 -4.05 -13.88 14.55
CA PRO A 322 -3.92 -14.97 15.52
C PRO A 322 -4.48 -16.32 15.02
N ASP A 323 -5.36 -16.28 14.03
CA ASP A 323 -5.92 -17.44 13.32
C ASP A 323 -4.99 -18.00 12.22
N GLY A 324 -3.84 -17.36 11.99
CA GLY A 324 -2.89 -17.71 10.95
C GLY A 324 -3.16 -17.06 9.59
N GLY A 325 -4.24 -16.28 9.46
CA GLY A 325 -4.62 -15.57 8.24
C GLY A 325 -3.66 -14.43 7.91
N LEU A 326 -3.30 -14.29 6.63
CA LEU A 326 -2.56 -13.13 6.13
C LEU A 326 -3.48 -11.93 5.97
N VAL A 327 -3.05 -10.78 6.50
CA VAL A 327 -3.77 -9.51 6.48
C VAL A 327 -3.00 -8.50 5.62
N PHE A 328 -3.67 -7.98 4.59
CA PHE A 328 -3.10 -7.10 3.59
C PHE A 328 -3.28 -5.64 4.03
N MET A 329 -2.31 -5.13 4.78
CA MET A 329 -2.31 -3.74 5.29
C MET A 329 -1.70 -2.77 4.29
N ASP A 330 -2.04 -1.48 4.35
CA ASP A 330 -1.28 -0.41 3.69
C ASP A 330 -1.07 -0.64 2.18
N ASN A 331 -2.18 -0.64 1.43
CA ASN A 331 -2.19 -0.80 -0.02
C ASN A 331 -2.07 0.55 -0.74
N GLU A 332 -1.56 1.58 -0.05
CA GLU A 332 -1.30 2.92 -0.58
C GLU A 332 -0.33 2.93 -1.77
N ALA A 333 0.58 1.96 -1.83
CA ALA A 333 1.53 1.80 -2.93
C ALA A 333 0.93 1.09 -4.17
N GLY A 334 -0.33 0.67 -4.09
CA GLY A 334 -1.06 0.06 -5.21
C GLY A 334 -1.77 1.08 -6.11
N LEU A 335 -2.31 0.54 -7.20
CA LEU A 335 -3.09 1.18 -8.25
C LEU A 335 -2.49 2.50 -8.71
N VAL A 336 -3.19 3.63 -8.57
CA VAL A 336 -2.80 4.95 -9.10
C VAL A 336 -1.30 5.22 -8.90
N HIS A 337 -0.81 5.03 -7.68
CA HIS A 337 0.61 5.24 -7.36
C HIS A 337 1.52 4.14 -7.91
N GLY A 338 1.11 2.87 -7.79
CA GLY A 338 1.84 1.70 -8.29
C GLY A 338 2.05 1.74 -9.81
N TYR A 339 0.98 1.98 -10.58
CA TYR A 339 1.02 2.07 -12.03
C TYR A 339 1.83 3.25 -12.55
N ARG A 340 1.87 4.38 -11.82
CA ARG A 340 2.76 5.50 -12.16
C ARG A 340 4.24 5.08 -12.11
N LEU A 341 4.58 4.10 -11.28
CA LEU A 341 5.92 3.57 -11.12
C LEU A 341 6.11 2.18 -11.76
N LEU A 342 5.17 1.74 -12.61
CA LEU A 342 5.16 0.38 -13.16
C LEU A 342 6.50 0.00 -13.80
N ALA A 343 7.05 0.86 -14.67
CA ALA A 343 8.31 0.59 -15.36
C ALA A 343 9.50 0.33 -14.43
N MET A 344 9.48 0.86 -13.20
CA MET A 344 10.52 0.65 -12.20
C MET A 344 10.37 -0.69 -11.48
N TRP A 345 9.14 -1.11 -11.21
CA TRP A 345 8.84 -2.23 -10.30
C TRP A 345 8.39 -3.51 -11.02
N ASP A 346 7.86 -3.41 -12.23
CA ASP A 346 7.44 -4.55 -13.05
C ASP A 346 8.55 -5.59 -13.30
N PRO A 347 9.84 -5.20 -13.45
CA PRO A 347 10.94 -6.17 -13.52
C PRO A 347 11.07 -7.11 -12.31
N TYR A 348 10.41 -6.81 -11.20
CA TYR A 348 10.34 -7.64 -10.00
C TYR A 348 8.95 -8.27 -9.81
N ASN A 349 7.88 -7.52 -10.13
CA ASN A 349 6.49 -7.96 -10.03
C ASN A 349 6.17 -9.12 -10.99
N GLU A 350 6.54 -8.99 -12.27
CA GLU A 350 6.22 -10.00 -13.28
C GLU A 350 6.93 -11.35 -13.02
N PRO A 351 8.25 -11.41 -12.75
CA PRO A 351 8.90 -12.68 -12.42
C PRO A 351 8.33 -13.33 -11.16
N LEU A 352 7.91 -12.52 -10.18
CA LEU A 352 7.27 -13.01 -8.97
C LEU A 352 5.91 -13.67 -9.28
N LEU A 353 5.04 -13.03 -10.08
CA LEU A 353 3.80 -13.68 -10.52
C LEU A 353 4.06 -14.99 -11.29
N ARG A 354 5.02 -14.97 -12.22
CA ARG A 354 5.39 -16.15 -13.02
C ARG A 354 5.92 -17.31 -12.18
N SER A 355 6.38 -17.06 -10.96
CA SER A 355 6.80 -18.10 -10.02
C SER A 355 5.64 -18.78 -9.29
N VAL A 356 4.45 -18.19 -9.27
CA VAL A 356 3.29 -18.73 -8.53
C VAL A 356 2.72 -19.97 -9.24
N CYS A 357 2.31 -19.86 -10.50
CA CYS A 357 1.76 -20.93 -11.36
C CYS A 357 0.62 -21.82 -10.82
N VAL A 358 0.18 -21.62 -9.57
CA VAL A 358 -0.95 -22.31 -8.93
C VAL A 358 -1.79 -21.26 -8.22
N PHE A 359 -3.07 -21.17 -8.57
CA PHE A 359 -3.97 -20.10 -8.13
C PHE A 359 -5.23 -20.64 -7.48
N ARG A 360 -5.90 -19.82 -6.67
CA ARG A 360 -7.24 -20.16 -6.21
C ARG A 360 -8.23 -20.16 -7.38
N GLU A 361 -9.03 -21.21 -7.52
CA GLU A 361 -9.93 -21.33 -8.68
C GLU A 361 -10.92 -20.15 -8.77
N GLY A 362 -11.54 -19.79 -7.64
CA GLY A 362 -12.53 -18.70 -7.59
C GLY A 362 -11.94 -17.35 -8.00
N THR A 363 -10.73 -17.06 -7.53
CA THR A 363 -9.99 -15.84 -7.87
C THR A 363 -9.65 -15.81 -9.36
N ALA A 364 -9.03 -16.87 -9.89
CA ALA A 364 -8.61 -16.93 -11.28
C ALA A 364 -9.79 -16.78 -12.24
N ARG A 365 -10.96 -17.34 -11.89
CA ARG A 365 -12.19 -17.17 -12.67
C ARG A 365 -12.63 -15.71 -12.73
N ARG A 366 -12.64 -15.00 -11.61
CA ARG A 366 -13.01 -13.57 -11.55
C ARG A 366 -12.05 -12.71 -12.37
N VAL A 367 -10.75 -12.99 -12.32
CA VAL A 367 -9.76 -12.32 -13.18
C VAL A 367 -10.07 -12.58 -14.66
N ALA A 368 -10.34 -13.83 -15.03
CA ALA A 368 -10.68 -14.21 -16.40
C ALA A 368 -12.04 -13.63 -16.87
N GLU A 369 -12.94 -13.27 -15.96
CA GLU A 369 -14.18 -12.55 -16.27
C GLU A 369 -13.93 -11.06 -16.49
N LEU A 370 -13.06 -10.42 -15.69
CA LEU A 370 -12.70 -9.00 -15.86
C LEU A 370 -11.88 -8.71 -17.11
N HIS A 371 -11.11 -9.69 -17.59
CA HIS A 371 -10.29 -9.56 -18.80
C HIS A 371 -11.11 -9.68 -20.10
N ARG A 372 -12.30 -10.28 -20.05
CA ARG A 372 -13.20 -10.36 -21.20
C ARG A 372 -13.96 -9.06 -21.38
#